data_AF-A0A957KA54-F1
#
_entry.id   AF-A0A957KA54-F1
#
_cell.length_a   1.000
_cell.length_b   1.000
_cell.length_c   1.000
_cell.angle_alpha   90.00
_cell.angle_beta   90.00
_cell.angle_gamma   90.00
#
_symmetry.space_group_name_H-M   'P 1'
#
loop_
_entity.id
_entity.type
_entity.pdbx_description
1 polymer ?
#
loop_
_entity_poly.entity_id
_entity_poly.type
_entity_poly.pdbx_seq_one_letter_code
_entity_poly.pdbx_strand_id
1 'polypeptide(L)'
;MIAASSKDLDRFVAGLARVPHRPDLYNPYRGPGGPARRANLVRYFSLMAARSPRYLLVGEAVGYRGGRMSGVPFTSETLLFEGLLDVPVLGTNCGYERATRPGPLWREATATIVWE
;
A
#
# COMPACT_ATOMS: atom_id res chain seq x y z
N MET A 1 3.96 11.20 -22.69
CA MET A 1 3.63 10.47 -21.44
C MET A 1 3.11 11.50 -20.46
N ILE A 2 1.83 11.47 -20.10
CA ILE A 2 1.28 12.45 -19.16
C ILE A 2 1.72 11.99 -17.77
N ALA A 3 2.72 12.65 -17.18
CA ALA A 3 3.05 12.45 -15.79
C ALA A 3 1.88 12.98 -14.95
N ALA A 4 1.21 12.12 -14.21
CA ALA A 4 0.21 12.57 -13.24
C ALA A 4 0.90 13.50 -12.23
N SER A 5 0.30 14.66 -11.95
CA SER A 5 0.85 15.57 -10.96
C SER A 5 0.68 14.97 -9.56
N SER A 6 1.54 15.32 -8.60
CA SER A 6 1.38 14.92 -7.19
C SER A 6 -0.02 15.24 -6.65
N LYS A 7 -0.63 16.33 -7.11
CA LYS A 7 -2.01 16.71 -6.74
C LYS A 7 -3.07 15.74 -7.25
N ASP A 8 -2.87 15.15 -8.43
CA ASP A 8 -3.82 14.16 -8.99
C ASP A 8 -3.74 12.85 -8.24
N LEU A 9 -2.52 12.43 -7.86
CA LEU A 9 -2.32 11.26 -7.01
C LEU A 9 -2.98 11.44 -5.64
N ASP A 10 -2.75 12.59 -4.99
CA ASP A 10 -3.35 12.89 -3.69
C ASP A 10 -4.88 12.89 -3.77
N ARG A 11 -5.44 13.47 -4.85
CA ARG A 11 -6.89 13.46 -5.10
C ARG A 11 -7.42 12.05 -5.28
N PHE A 12 -6.73 11.22 -6.08
CA PHE A 12 -7.11 9.82 -6.30
C PHE A 12 -7.13 9.04 -4.99
N VAL A 13 -6.04 9.10 -4.21
CA VAL A 13 -5.91 8.37 -2.95
C VAL A 13 -6.91 8.90 -1.91
N ALA A 14 -7.16 10.21 -1.83
CA ALA A 14 -8.19 10.77 -0.97
C ALA A 14 -9.60 10.29 -1.36
N GLY A 15 -9.84 10.10 -2.66
CA GLY A 15 -11.08 9.54 -3.19
C GLY A 15 -11.37 8.13 -2.69
N LEU A 16 -10.34 7.30 -2.49
CA LEU A 16 -10.50 5.92 -2.00
C LEU A 16 -11.22 5.87 -0.65
N ALA A 17 -11.00 6.83 0.25
CA ALA A 17 -11.68 6.89 1.55
C ALA A 17 -13.18 7.17 1.48
N ARG A 18 -13.66 7.71 0.34
CA ARG A 18 -15.07 8.06 0.13
C ARG A 18 -15.91 6.85 -0.24
N VAL A 19 -15.30 5.77 -0.72
CA VAL A 19 -16.02 4.52 -1.02
C VAL A 19 -16.59 3.96 0.28
N PRO A 20 -17.91 3.73 0.36
CA PRO A 20 -18.56 3.31 1.59
C PRO A 20 -18.10 1.91 2.00
N HIS A 21 -18.06 1.68 3.31
CA HIS A 21 -17.99 0.33 3.86
C HIS A 21 -19.39 -0.28 3.86
N ARG A 22 -19.52 -1.56 3.53
CA ARG A 22 -20.77 -2.34 3.60
C ARG A 22 -20.49 -3.69 4.28
N PRO A 23 -21.50 -4.44 4.75
CA PRO A 23 -21.28 -5.75 5.37
C PRO A 23 -20.45 -6.72 4.50
N ASP A 24 -20.57 -6.58 3.18
CA ASP A 24 -19.89 -7.35 2.14
C ASP A 24 -18.73 -6.61 1.46
N LEU A 25 -18.44 -5.36 1.86
CA LEU A 25 -17.41 -4.51 1.26
C LEU A 25 -16.54 -3.85 2.32
N TYR A 26 -15.34 -4.39 2.48
CA TYR A 26 -14.32 -3.77 3.32
C TYR A 26 -13.47 -2.78 2.53
N ASN A 27 -13.47 -1.52 2.95
CA ASN A 27 -12.57 -0.50 2.41
C ASN A 27 -11.35 -0.31 3.35
N PRO A 28 -10.15 -0.78 2.96
CA PRO A 28 -8.95 -0.62 3.79
C PRO A 28 -8.57 0.85 3.96
N TYR A 29 -8.87 1.70 2.98
CA TYR A 29 -8.51 3.11 3.01
C TYR A 29 -9.47 3.97 3.85
N ARG A 30 -10.40 3.35 4.60
CA ARG A 30 -11.33 4.02 5.53
C ARG A 30 -11.04 3.63 6.98
N GLY A 31 -11.60 4.39 7.92
CA GLY A 31 -11.54 4.10 9.37
C GLY A 31 -10.21 4.48 10.02
N PRO A 32 -9.96 4.00 11.27
CA PRO A 32 -8.83 4.45 12.09
C PRO A 32 -7.45 4.26 11.45
N GLY A 33 -7.21 3.12 10.78
CA GLY A 33 -5.95 2.87 10.05
C GLY A 33 -5.93 3.39 8.61
N GLY A 34 -7.04 3.96 8.14
CA GLY A 34 -7.18 4.47 6.76
C GLY A 34 -6.19 5.59 6.41
N PRO A 35 -6.01 6.62 7.25
CA PRO A 35 -5.02 7.67 7.00
C PRO A 35 -3.61 7.14 6.76
N ALA A 36 -3.10 6.28 7.63
CA ALA A 36 -1.78 5.66 7.49
C ALA A 36 -1.67 4.83 6.20
N ARG A 37 -2.69 4.01 5.88
CA ARG A 37 -2.71 3.22 4.63
C ARG A 37 -2.72 4.07 3.37
N ARG A 38 -3.41 5.22 3.40
CA ARG A 38 -3.40 6.18 2.29
C ARG A 38 -2.04 6.87 2.16
N ALA A 39 -1.43 7.28 3.27
CA ALA A 39 -0.08 7.84 3.28
C ALA A 39 0.94 6.83 2.71
N ASN A 40 0.85 5.57 3.12
CA ASN A 40 1.68 4.50 2.57
C ASN A 40 1.49 4.31 1.07
N LEU A 41 0.25 4.36 0.58
CA LEU A 41 -0.04 4.21 -0.85
C LEU A 41 0.54 5.38 -1.67
N VAL A 42 0.39 6.62 -1.20
CA VAL A 42 1.02 7.79 -1.84
C VAL A 42 2.54 7.65 -1.84
N ARG A 43 3.12 7.20 -0.72
CA ARG A 43 4.56 7.00 -0.57
C ARG A 43 5.08 5.95 -1.55
N TYR A 44 4.41 4.81 -1.64
CA TYR A 44 4.73 3.74 -2.59
C TYR A 44 4.70 4.24 -4.04
N PHE A 45 3.62 4.92 -4.44
CA PHE A 45 3.52 5.46 -5.79
C PHE A 45 4.58 6.52 -6.09
N SER A 46 4.96 7.35 -5.11
CA SER A 46 6.04 8.32 -5.28
C SER A 46 7.39 7.65 -5.49
N LEU A 47 7.69 6.61 -4.71
CA LEU A 47 8.92 5.82 -4.84
C LEU A 47 8.99 5.05 -6.16
N MET A 48 7.83 4.55 -6.65
CA MET A 48 7.73 3.92 -7.96
C MET A 48 7.85 4.94 -9.09
N ALA A 49 7.20 6.10 -9.01
CA ALA A 49 7.28 7.14 -10.04
C ALA A 49 8.73 7.60 -10.28
N ALA A 50 9.52 7.75 -9.20
CA ALA A 50 10.95 8.05 -9.30
C ALA A 50 11.77 7.00 -10.07
N ARG A 51 11.25 5.77 -10.19
CA ARG A 51 11.88 4.65 -10.91
C ARG A 51 11.36 4.48 -12.34
N SER A 52 10.36 5.26 -12.74
CA SER A 52 9.78 5.22 -14.10
C SER A 52 9.43 3.81 -14.59
N PRO A 53 8.58 3.04 -13.86
CA PRO A 53 8.22 1.69 -14.25
C PRO A 53 7.53 1.68 -15.61
N ARG A 54 7.86 0.66 -16.42
CA ARG A 54 7.26 0.48 -17.76
C ARG A 54 5.94 -0.29 -17.72
N TYR A 55 5.74 -1.12 -16.69
CA TYR A 55 4.62 -2.03 -16.58
C TYR A 55 3.84 -1.76 -15.29
N LEU A 56 2.52 -1.91 -15.38
CA LEU A 56 1.62 -1.87 -14.23
C LEU A 56 1.06 -3.29 -14.02
N LEU A 57 1.42 -3.91 -12.91
CA LEU A 57 0.77 -5.13 -12.46
C LEU A 57 -0.55 -4.77 -11.77
N VAL A 58 -1.64 -5.40 -12.21
CA VAL A 58 -2.98 -5.21 -11.63
C VAL A 58 -3.43 -6.53 -11.02
N GLY A 59 -3.65 -6.52 -9.70
CA GLY A 59 -4.28 -7.64 -9.00
C GLY A 59 -5.80 -7.48 -8.93
N GLU A 60 -6.50 -8.59 -8.68
CA GLU A 60 -7.96 -8.62 -8.54
C GLU A 60 -8.44 -7.81 -7.32
N ALA A 61 -7.90 -8.13 -6.14
CA ALA A 61 -8.28 -7.49 -4.88
C ALA A 61 -7.15 -7.62 -3.84
N VAL A 62 -7.20 -6.82 -2.79
CA VAL A 62 -6.23 -6.91 -1.69
C VAL A 62 -6.54 -8.07 -0.74
N GLY A 63 -5.50 -8.84 -0.41
CA GLY A 63 -5.57 -9.88 0.62
C GLY A 63 -5.79 -9.32 2.02
N TYR A 64 -6.50 -10.07 2.87
CA TYR A 64 -6.90 -9.61 4.21
C TYR A 64 -5.72 -9.47 5.20
N ARG A 65 -4.61 -10.19 4.97
CA ARG A 65 -3.38 -10.08 5.77
C ARG A 65 -2.27 -9.26 5.09
N GLY A 66 -2.38 -9.02 3.79
CA GLY A 66 -1.45 -8.19 3.03
C GLY A 66 -1.89 -6.73 2.93
N GLY A 67 -2.26 -6.34 1.71
CA GLY A 67 -2.59 -4.96 1.34
C GLY A 67 -3.72 -4.34 2.17
N ARG A 68 -4.63 -5.16 2.72
CA ARG A 68 -5.66 -4.69 3.65
C ARG A 68 -5.06 -4.05 4.92
N MET A 69 -3.95 -4.61 5.40
CA MET A 69 -3.29 -4.17 6.62
C MET A 69 -2.27 -3.06 6.31
N SER A 70 -1.44 -3.23 5.28
CA SER A 70 -0.35 -2.32 4.92
C SER A 70 -0.79 -1.07 4.15
N GLY A 71 -1.86 -1.17 3.36
CA GLY A 71 -2.29 -0.15 2.40
C GLY A 71 -1.61 -0.22 1.03
N VAL A 72 -0.57 -1.07 0.89
CA VAL A 72 0.21 -1.23 -0.34
C VAL A 72 -0.15 -2.55 -1.03
N PRO A 73 -0.51 -2.55 -2.33
CA PRO A 73 -0.84 -3.78 -3.07
C PRO A 73 0.30 -4.80 -3.03
N PHE A 74 -0.04 -6.09 -2.91
CA PHE A 74 0.93 -7.19 -2.84
C PHE A 74 1.98 -7.06 -1.72
N THR A 75 1.70 -6.30 -0.66
CA THR A 75 2.65 -6.08 0.43
C THR A 75 1.99 -6.28 1.78
N SER A 76 2.55 -7.16 2.61
CA SER A 76 2.16 -7.30 4.02
C SER A 76 2.84 -6.24 4.90
N GLU A 77 2.35 -6.00 6.12
CA GLU A 77 3.02 -5.03 7.01
C GLU A 77 4.44 -5.50 7.36
N THR A 78 4.63 -6.79 7.57
CA THR A 78 5.98 -7.36 7.73
C THR A 78 6.87 -7.01 6.55
N LEU A 79 6.43 -7.30 5.32
CA LEU A 79 7.21 -7.03 4.13
C LEU A 79 7.45 -5.52 3.93
N LEU A 80 6.48 -4.67 4.27
CA LEU A 80 6.59 -3.22 4.17
C LEU A 80 7.73 -2.66 5.05
N PHE A 81 7.89 -3.20 6.25
CA PHE A 81 8.87 -2.71 7.23
C PHE A 81 10.19 -3.48 7.23
N GLU A 82 10.16 -4.81 7.13
CA GLU A 82 11.38 -5.64 7.05
C GLU A 82 12.07 -5.45 5.69
N GLY A 83 11.30 -5.17 4.63
CA GLY A 83 11.82 -5.01 3.28
C GLY A 83 12.32 -6.33 2.68
N LEU A 84 12.91 -6.22 1.49
CA LEU A 84 13.64 -7.28 0.82
C LEU A 84 14.95 -6.71 0.29
N LEU A 85 15.99 -7.55 0.24
CA LEU A 85 17.24 -7.16 -0.39
C LEU A 85 16.98 -6.75 -1.84
N ASP A 86 17.61 -5.67 -2.29
CA ASP A 86 17.47 -5.12 -3.64
C ASP A 86 16.05 -4.65 -4.03
N VAL A 87 15.14 -4.49 -3.06
CA VAL A 87 13.83 -3.87 -3.27
C VAL A 87 13.77 -2.49 -2.59
N PRO A 88 14.27 -1.43 -3.24
CA PRO A 88 14.49 -0.12 -2.62
C PRO A 88 13.22 0.75 -2.50
N VAL A 89 12.05 0.10 -2.55
CA VAL A 89 10.74 0.71 -2.32
C VAL A 89 10.07 0.15 -1.07
N LEU A 90 10.70 -0.79 -0.38
CA LEU A 90 10.24 -1.41 0.86
C LEU A 90 11.32 -1.26 1.94
N GLY A 91 10.91 -1.32 3.21
CA GLY A 91 11.80 -1.19 4.36
C GLY A 91 11.52 0.03 5.23
N THR A 92 12.01 0.01 6.48
CA THR A 92 11.80 1.07 7.48
C THR A 92 12.33 2.45 7.04
N ASN A 93 13.35 2.49 6.19
CA ASN A 93 13.92 3.72 5.64
C ASN A 93 13.01 4.39 4.59
N CYS A 94 11.97 3.70 4.12
CA CYS A 94 11.07 4.22 3.10
C CYS A 94 9.99 5.16 3.66
N GLY A 95 9.94 5.40 4.98
CA GLY A 95 9.02 6.39 5.58
C GLY A 95 7.56 5.95 5.64
N TYR A 96 7.32 4.64 5.72
CA TYR A 96 5.98 4.08 5.88
C TYR A 96 5.45 4.22 7.32
N GLU A 97 4.13 4.34 7.44
CA GLU A 97 3.41 4.41 8.70
C GLU A 97 2.75 3.08 9.02
N ARG A 98 2.83 2.66 10.28
CA ARG A 98 2.19 1.41 10.72
C ARG A 98 0.70 1.63 10.98
N ALA A 99 -0.14 0.99 10.17
CA ALA A 99 -1.58 1.21 10.19
C ALA A 99 -2.36 0.31 11.17
N THR A 100 -1.78 -0.82 11.60
CA THR A 100 -2.38 -1.69 12.62
C THR A 100 -1.65 -1.52 13.96
N ARG A 101 -2.32 -0.94 14.95
CA ARG A 101 -1.81 -0.80 16.33
C ARG A 101 -2.94 -0.95 17.35
N PRO A 102 -2.67 -1.53 18.54
CA PRO A 102 -1.45 -2.26 18.94
C PRO A 102 -1.42 -3.69 18.33
N GLY A 103 -0.30 -4.43 18.47
CA GLY A 103 -0.19 -5.85 18.08
C GLY A 103 1.12 -6.22 17.34
N PRO A 104 1.27 -7.47 16.86
CA PRO A 104 2.33 -7.86 15.93
C PRO A 104 2.07 -7.35 14.50
N LEU A 105 3.10 -7.36 13.64
CA LEU A 105 2.93 -7.08 12.20
C LEU A 105 2.25 -8.26 11.51
N TRP A 106 1.38 -7.96 10.54
CA TRP A 106 0.72 -8.99 9.74
C TRP A 106 1.64 -9.53 8.64
N ARG A 107 1.66 -10.86 8.50
CA ARG A 107 2.37 -11.63 7.46
C ARG A 107 1.37 -12.27 6.51
N GLU A 108 1.72 -12.31 5.22
CA GLU A 108 0.97 -13.00 4.17
C GLU A 108 1.96 -13.64 3.19
N ALA A 109 1.92 -14.97 3.03
CA ALA A 109 2.89 -15.70 2.20
C ALA A 109 2.81 -15.33 0.71
N THR A 110 1.60 -15.08 0.18
CA THR A 110 1.39 -14.65 -1.21
C THR A 110 1.92 -13.26 -1.49
N ALA A 111 1.99 -12.39 -0.47
CA ALA A 111 2.64 -11.11 -0.61
C ALA A 111 4.14 -11.28 -0.90
N THR A 112 4.79 -12.34 -0.41
CA THR A 112 6.22 -12.57 -0.68
C THR A 112 6.47 -13.01 -2.12
N ILE A 113 5.63 -13.90 -2.68
CA ILE A 113 5.81 -14.47 -4.03
C ILE A 113 5.90 -13.41 -5.14
N VAL A 114 5.23 -12.27 -4.98
CA VAL A 114 5.26 -11.19 -5.99
C VAL A 114 6.59 -10.45 -6.00
N TRP A 115 7.36 -10.53 -4.92
CA TRP A 115 8.63 -9.82 -4.77
C TRP A 115 9.85 -10.74 -4.74
N GLU A 116 9.66 -12.05 -4.83
CA GLU A 116 10.70 -13.06 -5.10
C GLU A 116 10.87 -13.25 -6.62
#